data_AF-A0A3Q3M0R4-F1
#
_entry.id   AF-A0A3Q3M0R4-F1
#
_cell.length_a   1.000
_cell.length_b   1.000
_cell.length_c   1.000
_cell.angle_alpha   90.00
_cell.angle_beta   90.00
_cell.angle_gamma   90.00
#
_symmetry.space_group_name_H-M   'P 1'
#
loop_
_entity.id
_entity.type
_entity.pdbx_description
1 polymer ?
#
loop_
_entity_poly.entity_id
_entity_poly.type
_entity_poly.pdbx_seq_one_letter_code
_entity_poly.pdbx_strand_id
1 'polypeptide(L)'
;YEHLVSRPLGTSPDGLQEPVRISIPRYVLRGQGKDEHFEFEVKISVMDDMWTVFRRYSRFREMHKSLKLKYPELAALEFPPKKLFGNRDERMVAERRNQLERYLRNLFRVMLSSSSSPLRADADGGFHLTKHAVCEFSPFFKKGVFEYSSHGTG
;
A
#
# COMPACT_ATOMS: atom_id res chain seq x y z
N TYR A 1 -43.01 -23.49 -33.31
CA TYR A 1 -42.82 -23.73 -31.87
C TYR A 1 -41.72 -24.75 -31.74
N GLU A 2 -40.47 -24.34 -31.53
CA GLU A 2 -39.48 -25.11 -30.77
C GLU A 2 -38.54 -24.11 -30.10
N HIS A 3 -38.31 -24.36 -28.81
CA HIS A 3 -37.82 -23.42 -27.82
C HIS A 3 -36.33 -23.09 -27.97
N LEU A 4 -36.01 -21.81 -27.77
CA LEU A 4 -34.69 -21.30 -27.43
C LEU A 4 -34.13 -22.06 -26.22
N VAL A 5 -33.03 -22.79 -26.39
CA VAL A 5 -32.21 -23.25 -25.28
C VAL A 5 -30.98 -22.34 -25.21
N SER A 6 -31.10 -21.29 -24.41
CA SER A 6 -29.96 -20.44 -24.04
C SER A 6 -28.97 -21.28 -23.25
N ARG A 7 -27.80 -21.55 -23.85
CA ARG A 7 -26.65 -22.12 -23.16
C ARG A 7 -26.26 -21.19 -22.00
N PRO A 8 -26.09 -21.67 -20.75
CA PRO A 8 -25.55 -20.83 -19.70
C PRO A 8 -24.15 -20.38 -20.12
N LEU A 9 -23.94 -19.07 -20.16
CA LEU A 9 -22.60 -18.49 -20.25
C LEU A 9 -21.79 -19.09 -19.11
N GLY A 10 -20.65 -19.68 -19.44
CA GLY A 10 -19.81 -20.41 -18.50
C GLY A 10 -19.65 -19.66 -17.20
N THR A 11 -19.89 -20.38 -16.10
CA THR A 11 -19.45 -20.01 -14.77
C THR A 11 -17.97 -19.66 -14.87
N SER A 12 -17.64 -18.37 -14.82
CA SER A 12 -16.26 -17.94 -14.61
C SER A 12 -15.74 -18.69 -13.38
N PRO A 13 -14.57 -19.34 -13.45
CA PRO A 13 -13.98 -19.90 -12.26
C PRO A 13 -13.71 -18.70 -11.35
N ASP A 14 -14.49 -18.65 -10.27
CA ASP A 14 -14.24 -17.98 -9.01
C ASP A 14 -13.43 -16.68 -9.13
N GLY A 15 -14.11 -15.53 -8.96
CA GLY A 15 -13.48 -14.23 -8.93
C GLY A 15 -12.49 -14.14 -7.78
N LEU A 16 -11.26 -14.60 -8.01
CA LEU A 16 -10.11 -14.51 -7.11
C LEU A 16 -9.90 -13.03 -6.82
N GLN A 17 -10.59 -12.54 -5.80
CA GLN A 17 -10.43 -11.20 -5.32
C GLN A 17 -8.97 -11.08 -4.91
N GLU A 18 -8.25 -10.11 -5.49
CA GLU A 18 -6.86 -9.88 -5.12
C GLU A 18 -6.75 -9.81 -3.59
N PRO A 19 -5.90 -10.64 -2.96
CA PRO A 19 -5.88 -10.81 -1.50
C PRO A 19 -5.55 -9.50 -0.77
N VAL A 20 -4.88 -8.58 -1.46
CA VAL A 20 -4.67 -7.20 -1.03
C VAL A 20 -5.00 -6.25 -2.17
N ARG A 21 -5.88 -5.29 -1.94
CA ARG A 21 -6.10 -4.14 -2.81
C ARG A 21 -5.60 -2.88 -2.12
N ILE A 22 -4.76 -2.11 -2.82
CA ILE A 22 -4.22 -0.85 -2.30
C ILE A 22 -4.36 0.30 -3.31
N SER A 23 -4.84 1.44 -2.80
CA SER A 23 -5.00 2.67 -3.57
C SER A 23 -4.66 3.90 -2.72
N ILE A 24 -4.30 4.98 -3.40
CA ILE A 24 -4.08 6.29 -2.81
C ILE A 24 -4.98 7.30 -3.54
N PRO A 25 -6.30 7.34 -3.27
CA PRO A 25 -7.24 8.10 -4.09
C PRO A 25 -7.02 9.61 -4.04
N ARG A 26 -6.50 10.14 -2.93
CA ARG A 26 -6.27 11.59 -2.75
C ARG A 26 -5.14 11.87 -1.77
N TYR A 27 -4.80 13.14 -1.66
CA TYR A 27 -3.90 13.69 -0.65
C TYR A 27 -4.55 14.92 0.00
N VAL A 28 -4.13 15.24 1.21
CA VAL A 28 -4.65 16.35 2.00
C VAL A 28 -3.49 17.15 2.58
N LEU A 29 -3.65 18.48 2.63
CA LEU A 29 -2.72 19.35 3.33
C LEU A 29 -2.99 19.28 4.84
N ARG A 30 -1.95 19.08 5.64
CA ARG A 30 -2.01 18.93 7.10
C ARG A 30 -0.91 19.77 7.76
N GLY A 31 -1.06 20.03 9.06
CA GLY A 31 -0.16 20.89 9.82
C GLY A 31 -0.50 22.37 9.66
N GLN A 32 0.32 23.23 10.27
CA GLN A 32 0.14 24.68 10.23
C GLN A 32 1.49 25.37 10.12
N GLY A 33 1.56 26.46 9.33
CA GLY A 33 2.76 27.28 9.19
C GLY A 33 3.95 26.50 8.62
N LYS A 34 5.04 26.40 9.42
CA LYS A 34 6.27 25.70 9.00
C LYS A 34 6.13 24.18 8.97
N ASP A 35 5.15 23.64 9.69
CA ASP A 35 4.88 22.20 9.74
C ASP A 35 3.84 21.75 8.72
N GLU A 36 3.45 22.63 7.81
CA GLU A 36 2.52 22.29 6.72
C GLU A 36 3.14 21.26 5.76
N HIS A 37 2.42 20.17 5.51
CA HIS A 37 2.83 19.09 4.62
C HIS A 37 1.64 18.32 4.03
N PHE A 38 1.88 17.64 2.91
CA PHE A 38 0.90 16.74 2.31
C PHE A 38 0.95 15.35 2.96
N GLU A 39 -0.23 14.83 3.27
CA GLU A 39 -0.47 13.43 3.62
C GLU A 39 -1.28 12.74 2.54
N PHE A 40 -0.87 11.53 2.20
CA PHE A 40 -1.51 10.67 1.21
C PHE A 40 -2.52 9.76 1.93
N GLU A 41 -3.75 9.72 1.43
CA GLU A 41 -4.77 8.80 1.93
C GLU A 41 -4.53 7.41 1.35
N VAL A 42 -3.98 6.49 2.12
CA VAL A 42 -3.72 5.11 1.69
C VAL A 42 -4.89 4.24 2.13
N LYS A 43 -5.67 3.74 1.17
CA LYS A 43 -6.75 2.76 1.40
C LYS A 43 -6.23 1.36 1.14
N ILE A 44 -6.33 0.50 2.15
CA ILE A 44 -5.94 -0.91 2.10
C ILE A 44 -7.20 -1.76 2.30
N SER A 45 -7.37 -2.77 1.46
CA SER A 45 -8.37 -3.83 1.64
C SER A 45 -7.65 -5.17 1.65
N VAL A 46 -7.93 -5.98 2.65
CA VAL A 46 -7.42 -7.34 2.80
C VAL A 46 -8.63 -8.23 3.07
N MET A 47 -8.98 -9.10 2.13
CA MET A 47 -10.24 -9.86 2.18
C MET A 47 -11.42 -8.91 2.46
N ASP A 48 -12.15 -9.13 3.57
CA ASP A 48 -13.29 -8.31 4.01
C ASP A 48 -12.89 -7.08 4.84
N ASP A 49 -11.64 -6.99 5.30
CA ASP A 49 -11.15 -5.87 6.09
C ASP A 49 -10.73 -4.70 5.19
N MET A 50 -11.35 -3.53 5.38
CA MET A 50 -10.93 -2.29 4.74
C MET A 50 -10.55 -1.24 5.78
N TRP A 51 -9.41 -0.58 5.57
CA TRP A 51 -9.04 0.57 6.40
C TRP A 51 -8.20 1.58 5.63
N THR A 52 -8.06 2.75 6.24
CA THR A 52 -7.37 3.89 5.66
C THR A 52 -6.36 4.45 6.65
N VAL A 53 -5.19 4.82 6.16
CA VAL A 53 -4.17 5.57 6.91
C VAL A 53 -3.74 6.80 6.12
N PHE A 54 -3.40 7.88 6.83
CA PHE A 54 -2.83 9.08 6.23
C PHE A 54 -1.33 9.12 6.52
N ARG A 55 -0.52 9.32 5.48
CA ARG A 55 0.93 9.25 5.60
C ARG A 55 1.58 10.33 4.76
N ARG A 56 2.47 11.12 5.35
CA ARG A 56 3.40 11.98 4.61
C ARG A 56 4.47 11.17 3.89
N TYR A 57 5.05 11.71 2.83
CA TYR A 57 6.08 11.04 2.01
C TYR A 57 7.26 10.46 2.83
N SER A 58 7.72 11.16 3.87
CA SER A 58 8.84 10.65 4.70
C SER A 58 8.52 9.31 5.36
N ARG A 59 7.26 9.06 5.75
CA ARG A 59 6.82 7.78 6.32
C ARG A 59 6.94 6.63 5.33
N PHE A 60 6.62 6.86 4.05
CA PHE A 60 6.82 5.86 3.01
C PHE A 60 8.30 5.52 2.83
N ARG A 61 9.17 6.54 2.88
CA ARG A 61 10.62 6.37 2.75
C ARG A 61 11.21 5.61 3.94
N GLU A 62 10.78 5.93 5.15
CA GLU A 62 11.16 5.22 6.39
C GLU A 62 10.78 3.74 6.29
N MET A 63 9.52 3.45 5.90
CA MET A 63 9.05 2.08 5.67
C MET A 63 9.90 1.37 4.62
N HIS A 64 10.15 1.99 3.46
CA HIS A 64 10.97 1.40 2.40
C HIS A 64 12.36 1.02 2.91
N LYS A 65 13.05 1.93 3.61
CA LYS A 65 14.38 1.68 4.17
C LYS A 65 14.38 0.51 5.15
N SER A 66 13.41 0.48 6.06
CA SER A 66 13.28 -0.57 7.07
C SER A 66 12.99 -1.94 6.43
N LEU A 67 12.05 -1.99 5.49
CA LEU A 67 11.69 -3.23 4.82
C LEU A 67 12.79 -3.75 3.90
N LYS A 68 13.49 -2.87 3.16
CA LYS A 68 14.61 -3.26 2.29
C LYS A 68 15.78 -3.87 3.07
N LEU A 69 16.00 -3.45 4.31
CA LEU A 69 17.01 -4.05 5.19
C LEU A 69 16.60 -5.47 5.64
N LYS A 70 15.31 -5.69 5.88
CA LYS A 70 14.78 -6.95 6.40
C LYS A 70 14.51 -8.00 5.32
N TYR A 71 14.14 -7.57 4.12
CA TYR A 71 13.70 -8.43 3.01
C TYR A 71 14.50 -8.10 1.73
N PRO A 72 15.56 -8.86 1.41
CA PRO A 72 16.41 -8.62 0.24
C PRO A 72 15.64 -8.61 -1.09
N GLU A 73 14.52 -9.35 -1.20
CA GLU A 73 13.65 -9.35 -2.39
C GLU A 73 13.07 -7.97 -2.72
N LEU A 74 13.01 -7.06 -1.75
CA LEU A 74 12.57 -5.68 -1.95
C LEU A 74 13.67 -4.77 -2.48
N ALA A 75 14.92 -5.24 -2.59
CA ALA A 75 16.04 -4.42 -3.01
C ALA A 75 15.88 -3.86 -4.44
N ALA A 76 15.20 -4.61 -5.31
CA ALA A 76 14.88 -4.25 -6.69
C ALA A 76 13.69 -3.29 -6.82
N LEU A 77 12.93 -3.05 -5.73
CA LEU A 77 11.86 -2.05 -5.77
C LEU A 77 12.44 -0.65 -5.72
N GLU A 78 12.26 0.08 -6.81
CA GLU A 78 12.60 1.50 -6.86
C GLU A 78 11.64 2.31 -5.99
N PHE A 79 12.20 3.12 -5.11
CA PHE A 79 11.44 4.06 -4.31
C PHE A 79 11.43 5.43 -4.99
N PRO A 80 10.27 6.12 -5.09
CA PRO A 80 10.18 7.41 -5.77
C PRO A 80 11.16 8.41 -5.14
N PRO A 81 12.04 9.07 -5.90
CA PRO A 81 13.03 9.98 -5.34
C PRO A 81 12.38 11.29 -4.87
N LYS A 82 13.05 11.95 -3.91
CA LYS A 82 12.68 13.30 -3.51
C LYS A 82 13.11 14.26 -4.63
N LYS A 83 12.20 15.07 -5.16
CA LYS A 83 12.57 16.20 -6.02
C LYS A 83 13.19 17.29 -5.14
N LEU A 84 14.31 17.88 -5.60
CA LEU A 84 15.06 18.90 -4.86
C LEU A 84 14.33 20.25 -4.78
N PHE A 85 13.32 20.46 -5.62
CA PHE A 85 12.47 21.66 -5.66
C PHE A 85 10.99 21.26 -5.86
N GLY A 86 10.05 22.19 -5.57
CA GLY A 86 8.63 22.02 -5.91
C GLY A 86 7.81 21.09 -4.99
N ASN A 87 8.25 20.84 -3.75
CA ASN A 87 7.52 19.94 -2.83
C ASN A 87 6.12 20.44 -2.40
N ARG A 88 5.75 21.68 -2.77
CA ARG A 88 4.40 22.25 -2.60
C ARG A 88 3.63 22.41 -3.93
N ASP A 89 4.26 22.10 -5.06
CA ASP A 89 3.59 22.12 -6.36
C ASP A 89 2.61 20.95 -6.44
N GLU A 90 1.32 21.27 -6.59
CA GLU A 90 0.22 20.31 -6.65
C GLU A 90 0.42 19.25 -7.75
N ARG A 91 1.01 19.63 -8.89
CA ARG A 91 1.32 18.69 -9.98
C ARG A 91 2.35 17.66 -9.54
N MET A 92 3.38 18.09 -8.80
CA MET A 92 4.40 17.18 -8.27
C MET A 92 3.83 16.27 -7.17
N VAL A 93 2.89 16.77 -6.36
CA VAL A 93 2.22 15.97 -5.33
C VAL A 93 1.32 14.91 -5.98
N ALA A 94 0.59 15.26 -7.04
CA ALA A 94 -0.22 14.32 -7.82
C ALA A 94 0.63 13.24 -8.51
N GLU A 95 1.76 13.61 -9.12
CA GLU A 95 2.72 12.65 -9.69
C GLU A 95 3.28 11.72 -8.60
N ARG A 96 3.68 12.28 -7.46
CA ARG A 96 4.17 11.51 -6.31
C ARG A 96 3.11 10.55 -5.77
N ARG A 97 1.83 10.95 -5.72
CA ARG A 97 0.70 10.07 -5.34
C ARG A 97 0.67 8.83 -6.24
N ASN A 98 0.74 9.02 -7.56
CA ASN A 98 0.74 7.91 -8.53
C ASN A 98 1.92 6.95 -8.31
N GLN A 99 3.11 7.53 -8.11
CA GLN A 99 4.33 6.76 -7.88
C GLN A 99 4.28 5.97 -6.57
N LEU A 100 3.79 6.58 -5.49
CA LEU A 100 3.63 5.91 -4.20
C LEU A 100 2.56 4.80 -4.26
N GLU A 101 1.47 5.00 -4.98
CA GLU A 101 0.45 3.97 -5.19
C GLU A 101 1.03 2.76 -5.93
N ARG A 102 1.73 3.00 -7.04
CA ARG A 102 2.41 1.94 -7.80
C ARG A 102 3.46 1.22 -6.96
N TYR A 103 4.25 1.96 -6.19
CA TYR A 103 5.23 1.40 -5.26
C TYR A 103 4.58 0.45 -4.25
N LEU A 104 3.49 0.87 -3.60
CA LEU A 104 2.78 0.04 -2.63
C LEU A 104 2.17 -1.21 -3.26
N ARG A 105 1.59 -1.11 -4.47
CA ARG A 105 1.09 -2.29 -5.20
C ARG A 105 2.21 -3.29 -5.49
N ASN A 106 3.37 -2.80 -5.94
CA ASN A 106 4.53 -3.65 -6.22
C ASN A 106 5.12 -4.26 -4.93
N LEU A 107 5.15 -3.50 -3.83
CA LEU A 107 5.57 -4.00 -2.51
C LEU A 107 4.74 -5.23 -2.11
N PHE A 108 3.41 -5.12 -2.12
CA PHE A 108 2.55 -6.25 -1.77
C PHE A 108 2.68 -7.39 -2.78
N ARG A 109 2.80 -7.10 -4.09
CA ARG A 109 3.02 -8.15 -5.09
C ARG A 109 4.28 -8.99 -4.81
N VAL A 110 5.40 -8.34 -4.50
CA VAL A 110 6.65 -9.04 -4.15
C VAL A 110 6.48 -9.83 -2.85
N MET A 111 5.95 -9.21 -1.81
CA MET A 111 5.78 -9.88 -0.52
C MET A 111 4.76 -11.02 -0.56
N LEU A 112 3.74 -10.97 -1.41
CA LEU A 112 2.79 -12.08 -1.54
C LEU A 112 3.36 -13.26 -2.35
N SER A 113 4.36 -13.01 -3.18
CA SER A 113 4.98 -14.02 -4.05
C SER A 113 6.25 -14.63 -3.45
N SER A 114 6.89 -13.96 -2.50
CA SER A 114 8.14 -14.41 -1.87
C SER A 114 7.89 -15.54 -0.86
N SER A 115 8.67 -16.61 -0.96
CA SER A 115 8.57 -17.77 -0.06
C SER A 115 8.97 -17.47 1.38
N SER A 116 9.85 -16.47 1.59
CA SER A 116 10.34 -16.03 2.90
C SER A 116 9.48 -14.93 3.52
N SER A 117 8.41 -14.51 2.84
CA SER A 117 7.59 -13.40 3.30
C SER A 117 6.61 -13.81 4.40
N PRO A 118 6.43 -12.98 5.44
CA PRO A 118 5.40 -13.18 6.45
C PRO A 118 3.98 -12.91 5.93
N LEU A 119 3.82 -12.41 4.70
CA LEU A 119 2.51 -12.13 4.09
C LEU A 119 2.05 -13.24 3.13
N ARG A 120 2.87 -14.27 2.90
CA ARG A 120 2.53 -15.37 2.00
C ARG A 120 1.35 -16.17 2.58
N ALA A 121 0.41 -16.56 1.72
CA ALA A 121 -0.63 -17.53 2.07
C ALA A 121 -0.03 -18.94 2.07
N ASP A 122 -0.32 -19.72 3.11
CA ASP A 122 0.10 -21.12 3.18
C ASP A 122 -0.51 -21.94 2.04
N ALA A 123 0.25 -22.91 1.54
CA ALA A 123 -0.13 -23.76 0.39
C ALA A 123 -1.43 -24.53 0.63
N ASP A 124 -1.80 -24.75 1.90
CA ASP A 124 -3.01 -25.47 2.32
C ASP A 124 -4.25 -24.56 2.41
N GLY A 125 -4.14 -23.28 2.05
CA GLY A 125 -5.23 -22.30 2.13
C GLY A 125 -5.61 -21.87 3.55
N GLY A 126 -4.88 -22.36 4.57
CA GLY A 126 -5.19 -22.11 5.99
C GLY A 126 -4.80 -20.72 6.51
N PHE A 127 -3.85 -20.04 5.87
CA PHE A 127 -3.48 -18.67 6.25
C PHE A 127 -4.25 -17.64 5.42
N HIS A 128 -5.35 -17.17 5.99
CA HIS A 128 -6.02 -15.98 5.49
C HIS A 128 -5.19 -14.76 5.87
N LEU A 129 -4.70 -14.04 4.86
CA LEU A 129 -4.07 -12.75 5.09
C LEU A 129 -5.04 -11.85 5.85
N THR A 130 -4.59 -11.26 6.96
CA THR A 130 -5.42 -10.40 7.81
C THR A 130 -4.86 -8.99 7.90
N LYS A 131 -5.72 -8.04 8.28
CA LYS A 131 -5.28 -6.70 8.68
C LYS A 131 -4.20 -6.72 9.77
N HIS A 132 -4.31 -7.65 10.72
CA HIS A 132 -3.33 -7.81 11.78
C HIS A 132 -1.94 -8.16 11.22
N ALA A 133 -1.86 -9.16 10.32
CA ALA A 133 -0.61 -9.54 9.66
C ALA A 133 0.02 -8.36 8.89
N VAL A 134 -0.79 -7.56 8.19
CA VAL A 134 -0.30 -6.36 7.49
C VAL A 134 0.24 -5.29 8.46
N CYS A 135 -0.41 -5.11 9.62
CA CYS A 135 0.04 -4.14 10.62
C CYS A 135 1.30 -4.61 11.36
N GLU A 136 1.46 -5.91 11.61
CA GLU A 136 2.67 -6.50 12.18
C GLU A 136 3.84 -6.49 11.17
N PHE A 137 3.54 -6.71 9.89
CA PHE A 137 4.53 -6.61 8.81
C PHE A 137 5.15 -5.21 8.75
N SER A 138 4.33 -4.16 8.83
CA SER A 138 4.83 -2.81 8.98
C SER A 138 3.84 -1.92 9.74
N PRO A 139 4.33 -1.20 10.76
CA PRO A 139 3.48 -0.34 11.56
C PRO A 139 3.05 0.91 10.74
N PHE A 140 3.66 1.15 9.56
CA PHE A 140 3.16 2.08 8.55
C PHE A 140 1.67 1.88 8.24
N PHE A 141 1.16 0.65 8.24
CA PHE A 141 -0.24 0.35 7.92
C PHE A 141 -1.18 0.43 9.13
N LYS A 142 -0.67 0.65 10.35
CA LYS A 142 -1.48 0.72 11.57
C LYS A 142 -2.14 2.08 11.73
N LYS A 143 -3.46 2.12 11.99
CA LYS A 143 -4.16 3.38 12.34
C LYS A 143 -3.63 3.93 13.67
N GLY A 144 -3.41 5.26 13.74
CA GLY A 144 -3.28 5.98 15.01
C GLY A 144 -2.01 5.80 15.85
N VAL A 145 -0.88 5.30 15.32
CA VAL A 145 0.35 5.09 16.12
C VAL A 145 1.53 6.01 15.76
N PHE A 146 1.45 6.77 14.66
CA PHE A 146 2.60 7.55 14.12
C PHE A 146 2.37 9.05 13.98
N GLU A 147 1.57 9.65 14.87
CA GLU A 147 1.40 11.10 14.92
C GLU A 147 2.67 11.83 15.39
N TYR A 148 3.66 11.12 15.94
CA TYR A 148 4.93 11.71 16.35
C TYR A 148 6.11 10.83 15.94
N SER A 149 6.93 11.30 15.01
CA SER A 149 8.37 11.05 15.08
C SER A 149 9.08 12.34 14.75
N SER A 150 9.35 13.09 15.80
CA SER A 150 10.31 14.16 15.84
C SER A 150 11.70 13.60 15.57
N HIS A 151 12.16 13.70 14.32
CA HIS A 151 13.59 13.83 14.06
C HIS A 151 13.78 15.05 13.17
N GLY A 152 13.62 16.22 13.78
CA GLY A 152 14.35 17.41 13.36
C GLY A 152 15.76 17.24 13.89
N THR A 153 16.72 16.97 13.02
CA THR A 153 18.12 17.27 13.33
C THR A 153 18.28 18.77 13.09
N GLY A 154 18.64 19.49 14.16
CA GLY A 154 19.11 20.87 14.07
C GLY A 154 20.45 20.98 13.34
#